data_AF-A0A1T3CNY6-F1
#
_entry.id   AF-A0A1T3CNY6-F1
#
_cell.length_a   1.000
_cell.length_b   1.000
_cell.length_c   1.000
_cell.angle_alpha   90.00
_cell.angle_beta   90.00
_cell.angle_gamma   90.00
#
_symmetry.space_group_name_H-M   'P 1'
#
loop_
_entity.id
_entity.type
_entity.pdbx_description
1 polymer ?
#
loop_
_entity_poly.entity_id
_entity_poly.type
_entity_poly.pdbx_seq_one_letter_code
_entity_poly.pdbx_strand_id
1 'polypeptide(L)'
;MSNNPKWLSAPPSAHTVAVRLIEEVGLMSLPSALFLDPVSEGHEVMNGGDLAFLVENKNLGKIAVFDLGVRKDWWNLPPKVRDPLAFCVGVKVEKDVPEVLKDSGISLNDINDVIWSHSHLDHRGDVSLFPPSTTLNYGKEVADLKPDATGESEAVFLASDFAGRRNNEIDFSKSTFKIGGFPALDFYGDGSFYLLDTPGHDHGHLSALARTTSTAAGHAKDTFILLAGDACHFCGVLRPNPSHPFPSRHFPDSSIGLSGIESPETLLQRHPQFPQSSDAVNEASRVTPWYGVATGQLSTFVDPVVGQNTANKVREAFDEMDNVFVAVCHDLGLLVQDNGKPVLPSLNKAPQEDLNSWYEKGWKDKVYWTWANELGKKDEHGRVQPQKPAVTGFWMHEKRYDIAQDLFEEARKSQDRMKA
;
A
#
# COMPACT_ATOMS: atom_id res chain seq x y z
N MET A 1 16.13 3.60 22.63
CA MET A 1 15.09 2.73 22.04
C MET A 1 14.58 1.81 23.15
N SER A 2 13.27 1.76 23.36
CA SER A 2 12.64 0.90 24.37
C SER A 2 12.66 -0.56 23.89
N ASN A 3 13.45 -1.42 24.55
CA ASN A 3 13.57 -2.86 24.23
C ASN A 3 12.38 -3.73 24.68
N ASN A 4 11.25 -3.14 25.07
CA ASN A 4 10.03 -3.89 25.35
C ASN A 4 9.01 -3.65 24.24
N PRO A 5 8.78 -4.62 23.33
CA PRO A 5 7.67 -4.56 22.40
C PRO A 5 6.41 -4.53 23.25
N LYS A 6 5.65 -3.44 23.23
CA LYS A 6 4.38 -3.45 23.94
C LYS A 6 3.46 -4.53 23.34
N TRP A 7 3.53 -4.83 22.03
CA TRP A 7 2.46 -5.60 21.35
C TRP A 7 2.85 -6.59 20.21
N LEU A 8 4.10 -6.69 19.76
CA LEU A 8 4.47 -7.68 18.73
C LEU A 8 4.69 -9.07 19.37
N SER A 9 3.63 -9.88 19.43
CA SER A 9 3.62 -11.21 20.05
C SER A 9 3.42 -12.34 19.01
N ALA A 10 4.18 -12.33 17.92
CA ALA A 10 4.18 -13.46 16.99
C ALA A 10 4.83 -14.70 17.66
N PRO A 11 4.20 -15.88 17.63
CA PRO A 11 4.77 -17.11 18.18
C PRO A 11 6.16 -17.40 17.60
N PRO A 12 7.08 -18.02 18.37
CA PRO A 12 8.34 -18.49 17.82
C PRO A 12 8.11 -19.48 16.67
N SER A 13 8.85 -19.32 15.57
CA SER A 13 8.86 -20.26 14.46
C SER A 13 10.20 -20.20 13.75
N ALA A 14 10.67 -21.35 13.22
CA ALA A 14 11.82 -21.43 12.33
C ALA A 14 11.48 -21.18 10.85
N HIS A 15 10.19 -21.10 10.51
CA HIS A 15 9.75 -20.93 9.12
C HIS A 15 9.69 -19.45 8.74
N THR A 16 10.06 -19.13 7.51
CA THR A 16 10.08 -17.79 6.94
C THR A 16 9.50 -17.83 5.53
N VAL A 17 9.09 -16.67 5.02
CA VAL A 17 8.71 -16.48 3.61
C VAL A 17 9.66 -15.49 2.95
N ALA A 18 9.90 -15.64 1.64
CA ALA A 18 10.55 -14.61 0.85
C ALA A 18 9.51 -13.62 0.33
N VAL A 19 9.76 -12.32 0.49
CA VAL A 19 8.85 -11.25 0.03
C VAL A 19 9.51 -10.49 -1.11
N ARG A 20 8.85 -10.36 -2.27
CA ARG A 20 9.33 -9.54 -3.40
C ARG A 20 8.32 -8.46 -3.73
N LEU A 21 8.80 -7.22 -3.81
CA LEU A 21 8.01 -6.07 -4.25
C LEU A 21 7.66 -6.19 -5.73
N ILE A 22 6.41 -5.93 -6.09
CA ILE A 22 5.95 -5.76 -7.47
C ILE A 22 5.56 -4.30 -7.65
N GLU A 23 6.12 -3.65 -8.68
CA GLU A 23 5.88 -2.25 -9.01
C GLU A 23 5.31 -2.12 -10.43
N GLU A 24 4.99 -0.89 -10.86
CA GLU A 24 4.49 -0.59 -12.21
C GLU A 24 3.14 -1.25 -12.55
N VAL A 25 2.36 -1.60 -11.52
CA VAL A 25 1.02 -2.22 -11.63
C VAL A 25 -0.12 -1.24 -11.38
N GLY A 26 0.20 0.05 -11.38
CA GLY A 26 -0.73 1.16 -11.29
C GLY A 26 -0.01 2.44 -10.88
N LEU A 27 -0.39 3.56 -11.48
CA LEU A 27 0.06 4.87 -11.09
C LEU A 27 -1.12 5.82 -11.18
N MET A 28 -1.45 6.43 -10.05
CA MET A 28 -2.58 7.33 -9.90
C MET A 28 -2.14 8.64 -9.24
N SER A 29 -2.75 9.73 -9.68
CA SER A 29 -2.66 11.02 -9.01
C SER A 29 -4.07 11.44 -8.60
N LEU A 30 -4.28 11.56 -7.30
CA LEU A 30 -5.61 11.67 -6.70
C LEU A 30 -5.66 12.86 -5.72
N PRO A 31 -6.82 13.47 -5.49
CA PRO A 31 -6.97 14.48 -4.44
C PRO A 31 -6.63 13.90 -3.06
N SER A 32 -5.70 14.53 -2.33
CA SER A 32 -5.27 14.06 -1.00
C SER A 32 -6.39 14.02 0.03
N ALA A 33 -7.42 14.85 -0.15
CA ALA A 33 -8.60 14.91 0.73
C ALA A 33 -9.41 13.59 0.79
N LEU A 34 -9.20 12.69 -0.17
CA LEU A 34 -9.78 11.34 -0.15
C LEU A 34 -9.13 10.46 0.93
N PHE A 35 -7.89 10.75 1.32
CA PHE A 35 -7.05 9.86 2.12
C PHE A 35 -6.50 10.47 3.41
N LEU A 36 -6.27 11.79 3.42
CA LEU A 36 -5.53 12.51 4.46
C LEU A 36 -6.36 13.64 5.06
N ASP A 37 -6.25 13.83 6.37
CA ASP A 37 -6.86 14.96 7.09
C ASP A 37 -5.92 15.50 8.20
N PRO A 38 -5.63 16.81 8.27
CA PRO A 38 -5.95 17.82 7.27
C PRO A 38 -5.02 17.75 6.06
N VAL A 39 -5.52 18.15 4.89
CA VAL A 39 -4.69 18.34 3.69
C VAL A 39 -3.68 19.48 3.93
N SER A 40 -2.39 19.22 3.69
CA SER A 40 -1.36 20.26 3.81
C SER A 40 -1.25 21.08 2.54
N GLU A 41 -0.91 22.36 2.70
CA GLU A 41 -0.55 23.24 1.59
C GLU A 41 0.58 22.63 0.75
N GLY A 42 0.34 22.56 -0.56
CA GLY A 42 1.23 21.99 -1.55
C GLY A 42 1.25 20.46 -1.61
N HIS A 43 0.39 19.79 -0.85
CA HIS A 43 0.15 18.34 -0.93
C HIS A 43 -1.33 18.04 -1.14
N GLU A 44 -1.99 18.80 -2.01
CA GLU A 44 -3.41 18.63 -2.38
C GLU A 44 -3.63 17.47 -3.35
N VAL A 45 -2.58 17.02 -4.02
CA VAL A 45 -2.57 15.84 -4.88
C VAL A 45 -1.59 14.83 -4.31
N MET A 46 -2.09 13.63 -4.01
CA MET A 46 -1.30 12.48 -3.61
C MET A 46 -0.95 11.66 -4.85
N ASN A 47 0.31 11.26 -4.94
CA ASN A 47 0.77 10.32 -5.94
C ASN A 47 0.77 8.92 -5.33
N GLY A 48 -0.10 8.03 -5.82
CA GLY A 48 -0.13 6.63 -5.44
C GLY A 48 0.49 5.79 -6.55
N GLY A 49 1.64 5.18 -6.27
CA GLY A 49 2.11 4.05 -7.07
C GLY A 49 1.53 2.79 -6.47
N ASP A 50 0.78 2.02 -7.24
CA ASP A 50 0.11 0.83 -6.72
C ASP A 50 1.11 -0.32 -6.72
N LEU A 51 1.35 -0.89 -5.54
CA LEU A 51 2.33 -1.94 -5.30
C LEU A 51 1.64 -3.23 -4.90
N ALA A 52 2.24 -4.35 -5.29
CA ALA A 52 1.84 -5.69 -4.89
C ALA A 52 3.04 -6.45 -4.34
N PHE A 53 2.81 -7.61 -3.72
CA PHE A 53 3.90 -8.38 -3.13
C PHE A 53 3.77 -9.88 -3.44
N LEU A 54 4.81 -10.46 -4.04
CA LEU A 54 4.95 -11.90 -4.17
C LEU A 54 5.50 -12.47 -2.85
N VAL A 55 4.80 -13.43 -2.27
CA VAL A 55 5.17 -14.11 -1.03
C VAL A 55 5.40 -15.59 -1.32
N GLU A 56 6.64 -16.05 -1.11
CA GLU A 56 7.04 -17.43 -1.39
C GLU A 56 7.40 -18.15 -0.08
N ASN A 57 6.59 -19.16 0.30
CA ASN A 57 6.94 -20.12 1.33
C ASN A 57 7.64 -21.33 0.67
N LYS A 58 8.98 -21.27 0.67
CA LYS A 58 9.83 -22.31 0.06
C LYS A 58 9.71 -23.67 0.75
N ASN A 59 9.42 -23.70 2.05
CA ASN A 59 9.31 -24.95 2.80
C ASN A 59 8.05 -25.74 2.41
N LEU A 60 6.95 -25.03 2.14
CA LEU A 60 5.69 -25.64 1.74
C LEU A 60 5.51 -25.72 0.21
N GLY A 61 6.43 -25.11 -0.55
CA GLY A 61 6.28 -24.95 -2.00
C GLY A 61 5.03 -24.15 -2.35
N LYS A 62 4.74 -23.09 -1.57
CA LYS A 62 3.56 -22.23 -1.74
C LYS A 62 3.93 -20.83 -2.17
N ILE A 63 3.19 -20.30 -3.12
CA ILE A 63 3.35 -18.94 -3.64
C ILE A 63 2.02 -18.22 -3.55
N ALA A 64 2.02 -17.07 -2.87
CA ALA A 64 0.90 -16.15 -2.81
C ALA A 64 1.28 -14.80 -3.45
N VAL A 65 0.29 -14.08 -3.94
CA VAL A 65 0.42 -12.67 -4.29
C VAL A 65 -0.53 -11.86 -3.41
N PHE A 66 0.02 -10.91 -2.65
CA PHE A 66 -0.73 -9.98 -1.83
C PHE A 66 -0.95 -8.69 -2.61
N ASP A 67 -2.23 -8.39 -2.89
CA ASP A 67 -2.73 -7.38 -3.82
C ASP A 67 -2.25 -7.55 -5.27
N LEU A 68 -2.91 -6.88 -6.21
CA LEU A 68 -2.67 -7.03 -7.65
C LEU A 68 -2.56 -5.69 -8.41
N GLY A 69 -2.52 -4.56 -7.70
CA GLY A 69 -2.56 -3.25 -8.33
C GLY A 69 -3.90 -2.96 -9.00
N VAL A 70 -3.89 -2.03 -9.95
CA VAL A 70 -5.02 -1.68 -10.79
C VAL A 70 -5.07 -2.61 -12.00
N ARG A 71 -6.26 -3.04 -12.43
CA ARG A 71 -6.38 -3.79 -13.70
C ARG A 71 -5.94 -2.92 -14.88
N LYS A 72 -5.18 -3.50 -15.81
CA LYS A 72 -4.63 -2.77 -16.98
C LYS A 72 -5.71 -2.15 -17.87
N ASP A 73 -6.85 -2.81 -17.97
CA ASP A 73 -8.04 -2.39 -18.68
C ASP A 73 -9.08 -1.76 -17.74
N TRP A 74 -8.66 -0.86 -16.85
CA TRP A 74 -9.49 -0.24 -15.80
C TRP A 74 -10.80 0.41 -16.29
N TRP A 75 -10.91 0.74 -17.58
CA TRP A 75 -12.16 1.18 -18.19
C TRP A 75 -13.27 0.11 -18.26
N ASN A 76 -12.91 -1.17 -18.02
CA ASN A 76 -13.83 -2.30 -17.90
C ASN A 76 -14.28 -2.56 -16.46
N LEU A 77 -13.85 -1.76 -15.47
CA LEU A 77 -14.40 -1.79 -14.12
C LEU A 77 -15.92 -1.56 -14.14
N PRO A 78 -16.66 -2.09 -13.14
CA PRO A 78 -18.07 -1.76 -12.94
C PRO A 78 -18.27 -0.24 -12.90
N PRO A 79 -19.35 0.32 -13.49
CA PRO A 79 -19.57 1.77 -13.55
C PRO A 79 -19.49 2.47 -12.19
N LYS A 80 -19.99 1.82 -11.13
CA LYS A 80 -19.93 2.30 -9.74
C LYS A 80 -18.52 2.65 -9.28
N VAL A 81 -17.52 1.90 -9.76
CA VAL A 81 -16.10 2.05 -9.41
C VAL A 81 -15.36 2.86 -10.46
N ARG A 82 -15.67 2.64 -11.74
CA ARG A 82 -15.02 3.29 -12.88
C ARG A 82 -15.31 4.79 -12.94
N ASP A 83 -16.58 5.18 -12.80
CA ASP A 83 -17.00 6.55 -13.09
C ASP A 83 -16.45 7.59 -12.09
N PRO A 84 -16.32 7.29 -10.78
CA PRO A 84 -15.61 8.16 -9.84
C PRO A 84 -14.15 8.45 -10.21
N LEU A 85 -13.48 7.60 -11.00
CA LEU A 85 -12.13 7.89 -11.47
C LEU A 85 -12.06 9.16 -12.32
N ALA A 86 -13.17 9.64 -12.88
CA ALA A 86 -13.22 10.92 -13.58
C ALA A 86 -12.82 12.13 -12.72
N PHE A 87 -12.83 11.98 -11.38
CA PHE A 87 -12.38 13.00 -10.43
C PHE A 87 -10.88 12.91 -10.09
N CYS A 88 -10.17 11.90 -10.60
CA CYS A 88 -8.72 11.77 -10.44
C CYS A 88 -7.98 12.75 -11.37
N VAL A 89 -6.75 13.11 -11.00
CA VAL A 89 -5.85 13.92 -11.84
C VAL A 89 -5.26 13.07 -12.97
N GLY A 90 -5.01 11.79 -12.71
CA GLY A 90 -4.63 10.85 -13.75
C GLY A 90 -4.61 9.41 -13.29
N VAL A 91 -4.76 8.51 -14.25
CA VAL A 91 -4.73 7.05 -14.07
C VAL A 91 -3.96 6.44 -15.24
N LYS A 92 -2.90 5.69 -14.92
CA LYS A 92 -2.10 4.97 -15.91
C LYS A 92 -1.67 3.62 -15.35
N VAL A 93 -1.88 2.57 -16.15
CA VAL A 93 -1.45 1.21 -15.82
C VAL A 93 -0.66 0.70 -17.02
N GLU A 94 0.63 0.44 -16.83
CA GLU A 94 1.51 -0.05 -17.90
C GLU A 94 1.49 -1.56 -18.00
N LYS A 95 1.53 -2.25 -16.84
CA LYS A 95 1.45 -3.70 -16.73
C LYS A 95 0.44 -4.10 -15.67
N ASP A 96 -0.12 -5.29 -15.79
CA ASP A 96 -0.77 -5.97 -14.68
C ASP A 96 0.20 -6.96 -14.00
N VAL A 97 -0.14 -7.40 -12.78
CA VAL A 97 0.68 -8.40 -12.08
C VAL A 97 0.89 -9.68 -12.90
N PRO A 98 -0.13 -10.26 -13.59
CA PRO A 98 0.08 -11.40 -14.47
C PRO A 98 1.17 -11.22 -15.54
N GLU A 99 1.27 -10.04 -16.15
CA GLU A 99 2.35 -9.69 -17.09
C GLU A 99 3.70 -9.62 -16.36
N VAL A 100 3.78 -8.95 -15.21
CA VAL A 100 5.03 -8.87 -14.41
C VAL A 100 5.52 -10.26 -14.01
N LEU A 101 4.64 -11.13 -13.52
CA LEU A 101 5.00 -12.50 -13.14
C LEU A 101 5.60 -13.27 -14.33
N LYS A 102 4.96 -13.20 -15.50
CA LYS A 102 5.44 -13.89 -16.72
C LYS A 102 6.78 -13.33 -17.20
N ASP A 103 6.93 -12.00 -17.21
CA ASP A 103 8.18 -11.34 -17.59
C ASP A 103 9.34 -11.73 -16.67
N SER A 104 9.04 -11.96 -15.38
CA SER A 104 9.99 -12.45 -14.38
C SER A 104 10.17 -13.97 -14.38
N GLY A 105 9.58 -14.69 -15.34
CA GLY A 105 9.74 -16.14 -15.52
C GLY A 105 8.91 -17.01 -14.58
N ILE A 106 7.89 -16.44 -13.92
CA ILE A 106 6.99 -17.15 -13.00
C ILE A 106 5.69 -17.50 -13.72
N SER A 107 5.35 -18.79 -13.75
CA SER A 107 4.10 -19.25 -14.34
C SER A 107 2.92 -18.94 -13.42
N LEU A 108 1.81 -18.44 -13.99
CA LEU A 108 0.58 -18.21 -13.21
C LEU A 108 0.02 -19.51 -12.59
N ASN A 109 0.36 -20.68 -13.14
CA ASN A 109 -0.02 -21.97 -12.56
C ASN A 109 0.72 -22.28 -11.25
N ASP A 110 1.83 -21.60 -10.97
CA ASP A 110 2.60 -21.78 -9.74
C ASP A 110 2.00 -20.95 -8.59
N ILE A 111 1.13 -19.98 -8.90
CA ILE A 111 0.47 -19.12 -7.91
C ILE A 111 -0.69 -19.86 -7.26
N ASN A 112 -0.54 -20.20 -5.98
CA ASN A 112 -1.56 -20.91 -5.21
C ASN A 112 -2.65 -19.97 -4.73
N ASP A 113 -2.27 -18.77 -4.32
CA ASP A 113 -3.14 -17.85 -3.61
C ASP A 113 -2.99 -16.43 -4.16
N VAL A 114 -4.11 -15.78 -4.44
CA VAL A 114 -4.20 -14.32 -4.50
C VAL A 114 -4.90 -13.88 -3.22
N ILE A 115 -4.35 -12.88 -2.55
CA ILE A 115 -4.88 -12.31 -1.32
C ILE A 115 -5.15 -10.85 -1.59
N TRP A 116 -6.43 -10.47 -1.63
CA TRP A 116 -6.79 -9.05 -1.62
C TRP A 116 -6.81 -8.56 -0.19
N SER A 117 -6.09 -7.46 0.05
CA SER A 117 -6.21 -6.70 1.29
C SER A 117 -7.65 -6.22 1.46
N HIS A 118 -8.30 -5.71 0.40
CA HIS A 118 -9.68 -5.24 0.43
C HIS A 118 -10.29 -5.06 -0.98
N SER A 119 -11.42 -4.34 -1.10
CA SER A 119 -12.24 -4.31 -2.32
C SER A 119 -11.94 -3.16 -3.31
N HIS A 120 -11.04 -2.22 -2.99
CA HIS A 120 -10.75 -1.12 -3.91
C HIS A 120 -10.03 -1.57 -5.19
N LEU A 121 -10.15 -0.76 -6.23
CA LEU A 121 -9.80 -1.12 -7.61
C LEU A 121 -8.30 -1.32 -7.84
N ASP A 122 -7.49 -0.65 -7.04
CA ASP A 122 -6.04 -0.54 -7.01
C ASP A 122 -5.36 -1.66 -6.21
N HIS A 123 -6.14 -2.60 -5.67
CA HIS A 123 -5.62 -3.77 -4.94
C HIS A 123 -5.96 -5.09 -5.63
N ARG A 124 -6.84 -5.08 -6.63
CA ARG A 124 -7.50 -6.30 -7.10
C ARG A 124 -7.09 -6.79 -8.46
N GLY A 125 -6.53 -5.92 -9.30
CA GLY A 125 -6.11 -6.26 -10.66
C GLY A 125 -7.20 -6.98 -11.47
N ASP A 126 -6.79 -7.71 -12.50
CA ASP A 126 -7.65 -8.67 -13.19
C ASP A 126 -7.32 -10.10 -12.74
N VAL A 127 -7.92 -10.51 -11.64
CA VAL A 127 -7.76 -11.87 -11.10
C VAL A 127 -8.29 -12.94 -12.07
N SER A 128 -9.11 -12.57 -13.07
CA SER A 128 -9.63 -13.52 -14.05
C SER A 128 -8.56 -14.16 -14.94
N LEU A 129 -7.39 -13.51 -15.03
CA LEU A 129 -6.22 -14.00 -15.78
C LEU A 129 -5.47 -15.13 -15.09
N PHE A 130 -5.67 -15.34 -13.79
CA PHE A 130 -5.10 -16.47 -13.05
C PHE A 130 -5.91 -17.75 -13.30
N PRO A 131 -5.24 -18.92 -13.35
CA PRO A 131 -5.93 -20.18 -13.59
C PRO A 131 -6.94 -20.51 -12.47
N PRO A 132 -7.99 -21.30 -12.77
CA PRO A 132 -8.96 -21.81 -11.79
C PRO A 132 -8.39 -22.44 -10.52
N SER A 133 -7.14 -22.93 -10.57
CA SER A 133 -6.42 -23.53 -9.44
C SER A 133 -5.96 -22.52 -8.39
N THR A 134 -5.88 -21.24 -8.74
CA THR A 134 -5.50 -20.17 -7.80
C THR A 134 -6.70 -19.86 -6.90
N THR A 135 -6.50 -19.94 -5.59
CA THR A 135 -7.51 -19.55 -4.60
C THR A 135 -7.49 -18.04 -4.43
N LEU A 136 -8.67 -17.43 -4.50
CA LEU A 136 -8.84 -16.03 -4.15
C LEU A 136 -9.22 -15.92 -2.68
N ASN A 137 -8.43 -15.19 -1.91
CA ASN A 137 -8.60 -14.94 -0.48
C ASN A 137 -8.93 -13.46 -0.25
N TYR A 138 -9.92 -13.18 0.60
CA TYR A 138 -10.34 -11.81 0.95
C TYR A 138 -11.00 -11.80 2.32
N GLY A 139 -11.05 -10.64 2.99
CA GLY A 139 -11.71 -10.54 4.30
C GLY A 139 -13.22 -10.55 4.23
N LYS A 140 -13.86 -10.61 5.40
CA LYS A 140 -15.31 -10.73 5.54
C LYS A 140 -16.07 -9.58 4.87
N GLU A 141 -17.27 -9.87 4.36
CA GLU A 141 -18.21 -8.89 3.75
C GLU A 141 -17.80 -8.40 2.36
N VAL A 142 -16.58 -8.71 1.89
CA VAL A 142 -16.14 -8.40 0.52
C VAL A 142 -17.03 -9.12 -0.51
N ALA A 143 -17.46 -10.35 -0.23
CA ALA A 143 -18.36 -11.09 -1.13
C ALA A 143 -19.76 -10.46 -1.25
N ASP A 144 -20.18 -9.62 -0.30
CA ASP A 144 -21.49 -8.99 -0.30
C ASP A 144 -21.57 -7.81 -1.28
N LEU A 145 -20.44 -7.33 -1.81
CA LEU A 145 -20.39 -6.26 -2.83
C LEU A 145 -20.45 -6.80 -4.27
N LYS A 146 -20.66 -8.11 -4.43
CA LYS A 146 -20.74 -8.78 -5.74
C LYS A 146 -22.03 -8.38 -6.50
N PRO A 147 -22.03 -8.48 -7.84
CA PRO A 147 -23.24 -8.24 -8.65
C PRO A 147 -24.45 -9.07 -8.21
N ASP A 148 -24.25 -10.34 -7.83
CA ASP A 148 -25.34 -11.22 -7.40
C ASP A 148 -26.05 -10.73 -6.13
N ALA A 149 -25.36 -9.95 -5.29
CA ALA A 149 -25.87 -9.42 -4.03
C ALA A 149 -26.39 -7.98 -4.15
N THR A 150 -25.73 -7.15 -4.97
CA THR A 150 -25.99 -5.70 -5.07
C THR A 150 -26.76 -5.28 -6.32
N GLY A 151 -26.79 -6.13 -7.35
CA GLY A 151 -27.21 -5.78 -8.71
C GLY A 151 -26.13 -5.04 -9.49
N GLU A 152 -26.20 -5.09 -10.82
CA GLU A 152 -25.17 -4.57 -11.74
C GLU A 152 -24.83 -3.07 -11.55
N SER A 153 -25.79 -2.24 -11.11
CA SER A 153 -25.57 -0.79 -10.94
C SER A 153 -24.76 -0.43 -9.70
N GLU A 154 -24.83 -1.25 -8.66
CA GLU A 154 -24.15 -1.01 -7.37
C GLU A 154 -22.97 -1.98 -7.14
N ALA A 155 -22.72 -2.88 -8.09
CA ALA A 155 -21.63 -3.84 -7.99
C ALA A 155 -20.26 -3.16 -7.96
N VAL A 156 -19.43 -3.56 -7.00
CA VAL A 156 -18.00 -3.18 -6.92
C VAL A 156 -17.13 -4.13 -7.76
N PHE A 157 -17.64 -5.32 -8.02
CA PHE A 157 -16.93 -6.42 -8.67
C PHE A 157 -17.51 -6.77 -10.04
N LEU A 158 -16.70 -7.36 -10.91
CA LEU A 158 -17.22 -8.12 -12.05
C LEU A 158 -17.49 -9.57 -11.63
N ALA A 159 -18.48 -10.22 -12.27
CA ALA A 159 -18.73 -11.64 -12.03
C ALA A 159 -17.50 -12.53 -12.33
N SER A 160 -16.68 -12.14 -13.31
CA SER A 160 -15.42 -12.81 -13.68
C SER A 160 -14.37 -12.82 -12.56
N ASP A 161 -14.48 -11.90 -11.61
CA ASP A 161 -13.51 -11.78 -10.51
C ASP A 161 -13.58 -12.99 -9.56
N PHE A 162 -14.71 -13.70 -9.52
CA PHE A 162 -14.94 -14.86 -8.63
C PHE A 162 -15.20 -16.17 -9.38
N ALA A 163 -15.46 -16.10 -10.69
CA ALA A 163 -15.92 -17.23 -11.48
C ALA A 163 -14.85 -18.33 -11.61
N GLY A 164 -15.28 -19.58 -11.47
CA GLY A 164 -14.46 -20.75 -11.80
C GLY A 164 -13.27 -21.02 -10.85
N ARG A 165 -13.16 -20.31 -9.72
CA ARG A 165 -12.08 -20.50 -8.74
C ARG A 165 -12.62 -20.69 -7.32
N ARG A 166 -11.77 -21.17 -6.41
CA ARG A 166 -12.08 -21.19 -4.99
C ARG A 166 -12.03 -19.76 -4.44
N ASN A 167 -13.12 -19.33 -3.82
CA ASN A 167 -13.22 -18.04 -3.13
C ASN A 167 -13.25 -18.32 -1.63
N ASN A 168 -12.25 -17.82 -0.90
CA ASN A 168 -12.03 -18.08 0.51
C ASN A 168 -12.16 -16.78 1.30
N GLU A 169 -13.33 -16.61 1.94
CA GLU A 169 -13.56 -15.50 2.85
C GLU A 169 -12.88 -15.78 4.19
N ILE A 170 -11.97 -14.90 4.59
CA ILE A 170 -11.20 -15.03 5.82
C ILE A 170 -12.04 -14.55 7.00
N ASP A 171 -12.38 -15.49 7.89
CA ASP A 171 -13.17 -15.21 9.10
C ASP A 171 -12.30 -15.27 10.36
N PHE A 172 -12.14 -14.10 11.00
CA PHE A 172 -11.42 -13.96 12.27
C PHE A 172 -12.30 -14.19 13.50
N SER A 173 -13.60 -14.43 13.36
CA SER A 173 -14.56 -14.51 14.49
C SER A 173 -14.21 -15.56 15.54
N LYS A 174 -13.52 -16.62 15.13
CA LYS A 174 -13.05 -17.72 16.00
C LYS A 174 -11.58 -17.56 16.43
N SER A 175 -10.88 -16.55 15.93
CA SER A 175 -9.48 -16.33 16.31
C SER A 175 -9.40 -15.74 17.72
N THR A 176 -8.75 -16.47 18.62
CA THR A 176 -8.36 -15.97 19.94
C THR A 176 -6.94 -15.41 19.93
N PHE A 177 -6.26 -15.47 18.78
CA PHE A 177 -4.86 -15.10 18.62
C PHE A 177 -4.74 -13.67 18.06
N LYS A 178 -3.78 -12.90 18.58
CA LYS A 178 -3.57 -11.50 18.17
C LYS A 178 -2.09 -11.19 17.96
N ILE A 179 -1.80 -10.38 16.96
CA ILE A 179 -0.47 -9.77 16.74
C ILE A 179 -0.65 -8.27 16.58
N GLY A 180 0.16 -7.47 17.29
CA GLY A 180 -0.02 -6.01 17.32
C GLY A 180 -1.40 -5.61 17.82
N GLY A 181 -2.04 -6.47 18.62
CA GLY A 181 -3.40 -6.37 19.13
C GLY A 181 -4.52 -6.59 18.10
N PHE A 182 -4.23 -6.85 16.83
CA PHE A 182 -5.21 -7.24 15.81
C PHE A 182 -5.49 -8.74 15.88
N PRO A 183 -6.76 -9.21 15.72
CA PRO A 183 -7.03 -10.61 15.45
C PRO A 183 -6.14 -11.11 14.30
N ALA A 184 -5.53 -12.27 14.49
CA ALA A 184 -4.55 -12.80 13.56
C ALA A 184 -4.83 -14.27 13.23
N LEU A 185 -4.48 -14.68 12.01
CA LEU A 185 -4.50 -16.06 11.56
C LEU A 185 -3.14 -16.40 10.96
N ASP A 186 -2.58 -17.54 11.35
CA ASP A 186 -1.41 -18.10 10.70
C ASP A 186 -1.86 -18.75 9.38
N PHE A 187 -1.58 -18.08 8.25
CA PHE A 187 -2.16 -18.42 6.96
C PHE A 187 -1.67 -19.79 6.45
N TYR A 188 -0.40 -20.10 6.71
CA TYR A 188 0.20 -21.38 6.35
C TYR A 188 0.25 -22.38 7.52
N GLY A 189 0.01 -21.92 8.74
CA GLY A 189 0.01 -22.77 9.95
C GLY A 189 1.42 -23.14 10.43
N ASP A 190 2.46 -22.55 9.86
CA ASP A 190 3.87 -22.81 10.19
C ASP A 190 4.56 -21.62 10.87
N GLY A 191 3.85 -20.51 11.07
CA GLY A 191 4.33 -19.29 11.71
C GLY A 191 5.18 -18.36 10.82
N SER A 192 5.17 -18.59 9.51
CA SER A 192 5.93 -17.80 8.53
C SER A 192 5.16 -16.59 7.97
N PHE A 193 3.83 -16.66 7.90
CA PHE A 193 2.99 -15.64 7.28
C PHE A 193 1.62 -15.56 7.96
N TYR A 194 1.25 -14.37 8.44
CA TYR A 194 0.01 -14.14 9.17
C TYR A 194 -0.88 -13.14 8.43
N LEU A 195 -2.19 -13.38 8.42
CA LEU A 195 -3.19 -12.37 8.07
C LEU A 195 -3.69 -11.70 9.34
N LEU A 196 -3.91 -10.38 9.28
CA LEU A 196 -4.37 -9.54 10.38
C LEU A 196 -5.67 -8.84 9.98
N ASP A 197 -6.67 -8.88 10.87
CA ASP A 197 -7.90 -8.11 10.73
C ASP A 197 -7.64 -6.65 11.10
N THR A 198 -7.60 -5.78 10.09
CA THR A 198 -7.22 -4.36 10.22
C THR A 198 -8.32 -3.44 9.70
N PRO A 199 -9.44 -3.30 10.44
CA PRO A 199 -10.67 -2.69 9.94
C PRO A 199 -10.56 -1.16 9.80
N GLY A 200 -11.53 -0.58 9.10
CA GLY A 200 -11.83 0.86 9.09
C GLY A 200 -11.73 1.50 7.71
N HIS A 201 -10.73 1.13 6.92
CA HIS A 201 -10.62 1.57 5.53
C HIS A 201 -11.75 1.03 4.67
N ASP A 202 -11.86 -0.29 4.63
CA ASP A 202 -12.90 -0.97 3.84
C ASP A 202 -13.38 -2.23 4.58
N HIS A 203 -14.50 -2.77 4.12
CA HIS A 203 -15.06 -4.03 4.60
C HIS A 203 -14.02 -5.14 4.48
N GLY A 204 -13.80 -5.86 5.59
CA GLY A 204 -12.87 -6.99 5.61
C GLY A 204 -11.41 -6.62 5.35
N HIS A 205 -10.99 -5.36 5.55
CA HIS A 205 -9.62 -4.94 5.25
C HIS A 205 -8.55 -5.77 6.02
N LEU A 206 -7.63 -6.37 5.26
CA LEU A 206 -6.56 -7.23 5.75
C LEU A 206 -5.19 -6.56 5.61
N SER A 207 -4.36 -6.74 6.62
CA SER A 207 -2.90 -6.61 6.50
C SER A 207 -2.27 -8.00 6.58
N ALA A 208 -1.03 -8.15 6.11
CA ALA A 208 -0.28 -9.38 6.27
C ALA A 208 1.09 -9.15 6.92
N LEU A 209 1.48 -10.03 7.84
CA LEU A 209 2.78 -10.00 8.51
C LEU A 209 3.63 -11.19 8.04
N ALA A 210 4.66 -10.90 7.27
CA ALA A 210 5.62 -11.87 6.76
C ALA A 210 6.84 -11.95 7.68
N ARG A 211 7.19 -13.14 8.17
CA ARG A 211 8.47 -13.38 8.85
C ARG A 211 9.56 -13.56 7.80
N THR A 212 10.52 -12.64 7.77
CA THR A 212 11.61 -12.62 6.78
C THR A 212 12.89 -13.29 7.29
N THR A 213 13.16 -13.20 8.59
CA THR A 213 14.25 -13.93 9.24
C THR A 213 13.79 -14.51 10.58
N SER A 214 14.44 -15.59 11.03
CA SER A 214 14.11 -16.28 12.27
C SER A 214 15.35 -16.68 13.06
N THR A 215 15.34 -16.37 14.37
CA THR A 215 16.39 -16.83 15.30
C THR A 215 16.39 -18.35 15.45
N ALA A 216 15.21 -18.98 15.43
CA ALA A 216 15.08 -20.44 15.45
C ALA A 216 15.62 -21.11 14.17
N ALA A 217 15.76 -20.35 13.07
CA ALA A 217 16.41 -20.79 11.84
C ALA A 217 17.91 -20.40 11.76
N GLY A 218 18.48 -19.87 12.84
CA GLY A 218 19.90 -19.49 12.91
C GLY A 218 20.24 -18.07 12.45
N HIS A 219 19.24 -17.22 12.16
CA HIS A 219 19.48 -15.81 11.91
C HIS A 219 19.77 -15.05 13.22
N ALA A 220 20.39 -13.87 13.12
CA ALA A 220 20.70 -13.06 14.30
C ALA A 220 19.46 -12.46 14.99
N LYS A 221 18.35 -12.30 14.26
CA LYS A 221 17.13 -11.64 14.74
C LYS A 221 15.89 -12.16 14.02
N ASP A 222 14.75 -12.16 14.70
CA ASP A 222 13.43 -12.28 14.07
C ASP A 222 13.06 -10.93 13.45
N THR A 223 12.90 -10.91 12.13
CA THR A 223 12.50 -9.72 11.38
C THR A 223 11.23 -9.99 10.60
N PHE A 224 10.45 -8.94 10.41
CA PHE A 224 9.16 -9.03 9.72
C PHE A 224 8.97 -7.89 8.73
N ILE A 225 8.16 -8.15 7.71
CA ILE A 225 7.58 -7.11 6.85
C ILE A 225 6.08 -7.12 7.08
N LEU A 226 5.51 -5.96 7.42
CA LEU A 226 4.05 -5.76 7.43
C LEU A 226 3.64 -5.20 6.07
N LEU A 227 2.88 -5.98 5.31
CA LEU A 227 2.15 -5.55 4.13
C LEU A 227 0.85 -4.92 4.62
N ALA A 228 0.81 -3.59 4.68
CA ALA A 228 -0.20 -2.88 5.45
C ALA A 228 -1.55 -2.70 4.72
N GLY A 229 -1.61 -3.01 3.42
CA GLY A 229 -2.73 -2.58 2.58
C GLY A 229 -2.93 -1.07 2.71
N ASP A 230 -4.18 -0.69 2.91
CA ASP A 230 -4.64 0.69 3.11
C ASP A 230 -5.01 0.98 4.57
N ALA A 231 -4.39 0.26 5.52
CA ALA A 231 -4.43 0.66 6.93
C ALA A 231 -3.96 2.12 7.11
N CYS A 232 -3.13 2.61 6.18
CA CYS A 232 -2.97 4.03 5.85
C CYS A 232 -2.47 4.17 4.40
N HIS A 233 -2.73 5.31 3.74
CA HIS A 233 -2.31 5.53 2.35
C HIS A 233 -0.97 6.27 2.22
N PHE A 234 -0.47 6.88 3.30
CA PHE A 234 0.74 7.70 3.29
C PHE A 234 1.52 7.57 4.59
N CYS A 235 2.85 7.43 4.54
CA CYS A 235 3.66 7.22 5.74
C CYS A 235 3.58 8.36 6.76
N GLY A 236 3.24 9.58 6.33
CA GLY A 236 2.95 10.70 7.24
C GLY A 236 1.77 10.47 8.17
N VAL A 237 0.93 9.45 7.96
CA VAL A 237 -0.11 9.02 8.92
C VAL A 237 0.48 8.24 10.10
N LEU A 238 1.66 7.63 9.92
CA LEU A 238 2.37 6.87 10.95
C LEU A 238 3.57 7.65 11.54
N ARG A 239 4.02 8.71 10.85
CA ARG A 239 5.30 9.39 11.10
C ARG A 239 5.13 10.91 11.10
N PRO A 240 5.89 11.65 11.94
CA PRO A 240 6.79 11.16 12.98
C PRO A 240 6.03 10.53 14.17
N ASN A 241 6.77 9.94 15.11
CA ASN A 241 6.18 9.31 16.30
C ASN A 241 7.15 9.35 17.50
N PRO A 242 6.74 8.98 18.72
CA PRO A 242 7.59 9.07 19.91
C PRO A 242 8.89 8.27 19.84
N SER A 243 8.90 7.14 19.12
CA SER A 243 10.09 6.28 18.96
C SER A 243 11.03 6.81 17.86
N HIS A 244 10.49 7.52 16.87
CA HIS A 244 11.21 8.18 15.78
C HIS A 244 10.73 9.63 15.64
N PRO A 245 11.19 10.54 16.50
CA PRO A 245 10.83 11.95 16.40
C PRO A 245 11.32 12.55 15.08
N PHE A 246 10.58 13.52 14.56
CA PHE A 246 10.97 14.25 13.36
C PHE A 246 12.35 14.89 13.58
N PRO A 247 13.27 14.80 12.61
CA PRO A 247 14.62 15.33 12.78
C PRO A 247 14.60 16.84 13.10
N SER A 248 15.64 17.34 13.75
CA SER A 248 15.75 18.76 14.08
C SER A 248 16.47 19.53 12.98
N ARG A 249 17.79 19.40 12.89
CA ARG A 249 18.61 20.22 11.97
C ARG A 249 18.72 19.65 10.56
N HIS A 250 18.92 18.35 10.48
CA HIS A 250 19.13 17.63 9.22
C HIS A 250 18.47 16.27 9.33
N PHE A 251 17.98 15.76 8.20
CA PHE A 251 17.59 14.36 8.11
C PHE A 251 18.83 13.46 8.33
N PRO A 252 18.66 12.23 8.85
CA PRO A 252 19.78 11.30 9.02
C PRO A 252 20.55 11.11 7.72
N ASP A 253 21.88 11.05 7.78
CA ASP A 253 22.77 10.87 6.61
C ASP A 253 22.46 9.57 5.82
N SER A 254 21.84 8.58 6.47
CA SER A 254 21.37 7.36 5.83
C SER A 254 20.16 7.58 4.92
N SER A 255 19.41 8.65 5.11
CA SER A 255 18.16 8.92 4.39
C SER A 255 18.44 9.32 2.95
N ILE A 256 17.68 8.77 2.02
CA ILE A 256 17.86 9.02 0.59
C ILE A 256 16.68 9.81 0.00
N GLY A 257 16.85 10.40 -1.18
CA GLY A 257 15.77 11.11 -1.87
C GLY A 257 15.33 12.43 -1.19
N LEU A 258 16.09 12.91 -0.21
CA LEU A 258 15.81 14.13 0.56
C LEU A 258 16.71 15.31 0.18
N SER A 259 17.47 15.22 -0.93
CA SER A 259 18.27 16.33 -1.42
C SER A 259 17.37 17.45 -1.96
N GLY A 260 17.56 18.67 -1.46
CA GLY A 260 16.84 19.85 -1.94
C GLY A 260 15.45 20.06 -1.33
N ILE A 261 15.09 19.31 -0.29
CA ILE A 261 13.93 19.63 0.56
C ILE A 261 14.32 20.68 1.62
N GLU A 262 13.32 21.36 2.17
CA GLU A 262 13.50 22.29 3.27
C GLU A 262 14.11 21.61 4.50
N SER A 263 14.76 22.38 5.37
CA SER A 263 15.27 21.83 6.64
C SER A 263 14.12 21.24 7.46
N PRO A 264 14.34 20.20 8.28
CA PRO A 264 13.29 19.61 9.10
C PRO A 264 12.57 20.63 10.00
N GLU A 265 13.30 21.58 10.63
CA GLU A 265 12.67 22.67 11.41
C GLU A 265 11.69 23.49 10.55
N THR A 266 12.08 23.83 9.31
CA THR A 266 11.23 24.62 8.41
C THR A 266 10.01 23.83 7.94
N LEU A 267 10.15 22.52 7.73
CA LEU A 267 9.00 21.66 7.46
C LEU A 267 8.06 21.67 8.67
N LEU A 268 8.55 21.43 9.89
CA LEU A 268 7.71 21.37 11.10
C LEU A 268 6.91 22.65 11.36
N GLN A 269 7.41 23.83 10.97
CA GLN A 269 6.65 25.08 11.03
C GLN A 269 5.34 25.02 10.20
N ARG A 270 5.27 24.15 9.20
CA ARG A 270 4.11 23.90 8.33
C ARG A 270 3.37 22.61 8.67
N HIS A 271 3.63 22.00 9.83
CA HIS A 271 2.89 20.81 10.26
C HIS A 271 1.38 21.14 10.33
N PRO A 272 0.52 20.43 9.60
CA PRO A 272 -0.85 20.88 9.34
C PRO A 272 -1.73 20.84 10.60
N GLN A 273 -1.40 19.98 11.57
CA GLN A 273 -2.07 19.91 12.87
C GLN A 273 -1.53 20.90 13.93
N PHE A 274 -0.40 21.55 13.68
CA PHE A 274 0.19 22.53 14.60
C PHE A 274 0.48 23.85 13.87
N PRO A 275 -0.57 24.56 13.40
CA PRO A 275 -0.38 25.83 12.71
C PRO A 275 0.35 26.81 13.64
N GLN A 276 1.52 27.29 13.20
CA GLN A 276 2.34 28.19 14.00
C GLN A 276 1.96 29.65 13.74
N SER A 277 1.88 30.44 14.81
CA SER A 277 1.78 31.91 14.76
C SER A 277 3.14 32.61 15.00
N SER A 278 4.20 31.83 15.21
CA SER A 278 5.57 32.30 15.49
C SER A 278 6.60 31.39 14.84
N ASP A 279 7.86 31.83 14.77
CA ASP A 279 8.96 31.03 14.20
C ASP A 279 9.40 29.84 15.07
N ALA A 280 8.91 29.76 16.32
CA ALA A 280 9.25 28.66 17.23
C ALA A 280 8.46 27.39 16.90
N VAL A 281 9.16 26.26 16.79
CA VAL A 281 8.53 24.95 16.57
C VAL A 281 7.82 24.47 17.84
N ASN A 282 6.59 24.00 17.70
CA ASN A 282 5.90 23.30 18.77
C ASN A 282 6.47 21.89 18.91
N GLU A 283 7.15 21.61 20.02
CA GLU A 283 7.81 20.32 20.25
C GLU A 283 6.87 19.09 20.20
N ALA A 284 5.56 19.27 20.40
CA ALA A 284 4.59 18.19 20.20
C ALA A 284 4.51 17.72 18.73
N SER A 285 4.76 18.62 17.76
CA SER A 285 4.78 18.29 16.33
C SER A 285 5.90 17.32 15.95
N ARG A 286 6.97 17.22 16.75
CA ARG A 286 8.07 16.28 16.47
C ARG A 286 7.69 14.83 16.66
N VAL A 287 6.64 14.53 17.43
CA VAL A 287 6.26 13.15 17.77
C VAL A 287 4.81 12.84 17.41
N THR A 288 4.16 13.74 16.68
CA THR A 288 2.79 13.59 16.21
C THR A 288 2.83 13.29 14.72
N PRO A 289 2.13 12.26 14.23
CA PRO A 289 2.05 12.00 12.79
C PRO A 289 1.60 13.23 12.03
N TRP A 290 2.16 13.41 10.82
CA TRP A 290 1.88 14.57 9.99
C TRP A 290 0.40 14.68 9.63
N TYR A 291 -0.22 13.55 9.33
CA TYR A 291 -1.62 13.42 8.93
C TYR A 291 -2.40 12.49 9.86
N GLY A 292 -3.71 12.70 9.93
CA GLY A 292 -4.67 11.63 10.20
C GLY A 292 -5.23 11.05 8.90
N VAL A 293 -6.04 10.00 9.02
CA VAL A 293 -6.83 9.46 7.91
C VAL A 293 -7.97 10.42 7.55
N ALA A 294 -8.41 10.41 6.30
CA ALA A 294 -9.51 11.28 5.85
C ALA A 294 -10.81 11.03 6.63
N THR A 295 -11.42 12.10 7.14
CA THR A 295 -12.71 12.07 7.84
C THR A 295 -13.85 12.75 7.08
N GLY A 296 -13.53 13.36 5.93
CA GLY A 296 -14.48 14.11 5.11
C GLY A 296 -15.51 13.23 4.39
N GLN A 297 -16.54 13.86 3.80
CA GLN A 297 -17.62 13.18 3.09
C GLN A 297 -17.14 12.33 1.89
N LEU A 298 -15.99 12.66 1.33
CA LEU A 298 -15.37 11.94 0.21
C LEU A 298 -14.24 11.00 0.67
N SER A 299 -14.11 10.73 1.97
CA SER A 299 -13.10 9.80 2.48
C SER A 299 -13.27 8.42 1.86
N THR A 300 -12.15 7.76 1.58
CA THR A 300 -12.12 6.35 1.18
C THR A 300 -12.30 5.40 2.36
N PHE A 301 -12.24 5.90 3.60
CA PHE A 301 -12.49 5.10 4.79
C PHE A 301 -13.99 4.93 5.03
N VAL A 302 -14.47 3.69 5.02
CA VAL A 302 -15.85 3.32 5.39
C VAL A 302 -16.16 3.73 6.84
N ASP A 303 -15.19 3.56 7.74
CA ASP A 303 -15.25 4.05 9.12
C ASP A 303 -13.93 4.76 9.47
N PRO A 304 -13.86 6.10 9.29
CA PRO A 304 -12.65 6.88 9.58
C PRO A 304 -12.18 6.80 11.03
N VAL A 305 -13.10 6.62 11.99
CA VAL A 305 -12.74 6.54 13.42
C VAL A 305 -12.03 5.22 13.69
N VAL A 306 -12.58 4.11 13.19
CA VAL A 306 -11.94 2.80 13.26
C VAL A 306 -10.64 2.80 12.45
N GLY A 307 -10.64 3.40 11.26
CA GLY A 307 -9.46 3.54 10.41
C GLY A 307 -8.30 4.26 11.09
N GLN A 308 -8.58 5.40 11.75
CA GLN A 308 -7.55 6.12 12.50
C GLN A 308 -7.01 5.29 13.66
N ASN A 309 -7.86 4.53 14.36
CA ASN A 309 -7.44 3.65 15.44
C ASN A 309 -6.58 2.49 14.92
N THR A 310 -6.90 1.94 13.75
CA THR A 310 -6.09 0.94 13.05
C THR A 310 -4.73 1.51 12.68
N ALA A 311 -4.67 2.69 12.05
CA ALA A 311 -3.40 3.36 11.70
C ALA A 311 -2.53 3.64 12.95
N ASN A 312 -3.13 4.13 14.03
CA ASN A 312 -2.43 4.37 15.30
C ASN A 312 -1.80 3.09 15.85
N LYS A 313 -2.54 1.98 15.78
CA LYS A 313 -2.05 0.68 16.25
C LYS A 313 -1.00 0.09 15.32
N VAL A 314 -1.12 0.30 14.00
CA VAL A 314 -0.08 -0.05 13.03
C VAL A 314 1.23 0.68 13.37
N ARG A 315 1.16 1.98 13.62
CA ARG A 315 2.31 2.79 14.07
C ARG A 315 2.94 2.19 15.33
N GLU A 316 2.16 2.05 16.39
CA GLU A 316 2.66 1.69 17.72
C GLU A 316 3.13 0.23 17.83
N ALA A 317 2.50 -0.70 17.11
CA ALA A 317 2.85 -2.12 17.16
C ALA A 317 3.90 -2.56 16.13
N PHE A 318 4.05 -1.82 15.02
CA PHE A 318 4.88 -2.25 13.89
C PHE A 318 5.82 -1.14 13.40
N ASP A 319 5.35 0.05 13.04
CA ASP A 319 6.24 1.09 12.46
C ASP A 319 7.33 1.54 13.45
N GLU A 320 6.99 1.63 14.74
CA GLU A 320 7.92 1.96 15.82
C GLU A 320 8.92 0.84 16.15
N MET A 321 8.68 -0.38 15.69
CA MET A 321 9.56 -1.53 15.96
C MET A 321 10.74 -1.56 15.01
N ASP A 322 11.96 -1.68 15.54
CA ASP A 322 13.17 -1.71 14.70
C ASP A 322 13.23 -2.96 13.80
N ASN A 323 12.60 -4.06 14.21
CA ASN A 323 12.58 -5.35 13.53
C ASN A 323 11.33 -5.61 12.69
N VAL A 324 10.50 -4.58 12.45
CA VAL A 324 9.40 -4.65 11.48
C VAL A 324 9.55 -3.55 10.45
N PHE A 325 9.52 -3.92 9.18
CA PHE A 325 9.44 -2.98 8.07
C PHE A 325 7.99 -2.89 7.58
N VAL A 326 7.38 -1.71 7.74
CA VAL A 326 6.01 -1.46 7.26
C VAL A 326 6.06 -1.01 5.81
N ALA A 327 5.50 -1.83 4.92
CA ALA A 327 5.33 -1.56 3.52
C ALA A 327 3.86 -1.19 3.25
N VAL A 328 3.64 0.05 2.85
CA VAL A 328 2.31 0.58 2.47
C VAL A 328 2.19 0.50 0.96
N CYS A 329 1.03 0.06 0.46
CA CYS A 329 0.82 -0.23 -0.97
C CYS A 329 1.04 1.01 -1.86
N HIS A 330 0.82 2.22 -1.35
CA HIS A 330 1.00 3.47 -2.11
C HIS A 330 2.28 4.25 -1.75
N ASP A 331 3.20 3.68 -0.95
CA ASP A 331 4.43 4.36 -0.55
C ASP A 331 5.46 4.39 -1.69
N LEU A 332 5.55 5.52 -2.38
CA LEU A 332 6.61 5.80 -3.37
C LEU A 332 8.02 5.75 -2.76
N GLY A 333 8.13 5.85 -1.44
CA GLY A 333 9.34 5.57 -0.66
C GLY A 333 9.90 4.16 -0.89
N LEU A 334 9.09 3.20 -1.35
CA LEU A 334 9.55 1.86 -1.70
C LEU A 334 10.22 1.79 -3.09
N LEU A 335 10.05 2.84 -3.92
CA LEU A 335 10.57 2.92 -5.29
C LEU A 335 11.76 3.85 -5.45
N VAL A 336 12.24 4.43 -4.35
CA VAL A 336 13.32 5.41 -4.36
C VAL A 336 14.63 4.81 -4.87
N GLN A 337 15.40 5.67 -5.53
CA GLN A 337 16.68 5.32 -6.12
C GLN A 337 17.81 6.09 -5.45
N ASP A 338 18.95 5.44 -5.32
CA ASP A 338 20.22 6.05 -4.94
C ASP A 338 21.18 5.96 -6.13
N ASN A 339 21.63 7.10 -6.65
CA ASN A 339 22.50 7.19 -7.83
C ASN A 339 21.99 6.39 -9.05
N GLY A 340 20.69 6.46 -9.31
CA GLY A 340 20.02 5.79 -10.44
C GLY A 340 19.83 4.27 -10.25
N LYS A 341 20.04 3.74 -9.04
CA LYS A 341 19.79 2.33 -8.71
C LYS A 341 18.69 2.23 -7.66
N PRO A 342 17.71 1.32 -7.82
CA PRO A 342 16.72 1.05 -6.78
C PRO A 342 17.39 0.69 -5.45
N VAL A 343 16.90 1.26 -4.34
CA VAL A 343 17.38 0.87 -3.01
C VAL A 343 16.78 -0.45 -2.57
N LEU A 344 15.51 -0.67 -2.87
CA LEU A 344 14.81 -1.93 -2.67
C LEU A 344 14.71 -2.66 -4.02
N PRO A 345 15.01 -3.96 -4.08
CA PRO A 345 14.80 -4.74 -5.29
C PRO A 345 13.30 -4.96 -5.51
N SER A 346 12.89 -4.89 -6.78
CA SER A 346 11.56 -5.29 -7.23
C SER A 346 11.65 -6.52 -8.11
N LEU A 347 10.57 -7.31 -8.17
CA LEU A 347 10.43 -8.46 -9.06
C LEU A 347 10.59 -8.05 -10.53
N ASN A 348 10.11 -6.85 -10.90
CA ASN A 348 10.20 -6.29 -12.25
C ASN A 348 11.66 -6.10 -12.71
N LYS A 349 12.55 -5.69 -11.79
CA LYS A 349 13.92 -5.24 -12.13
C LYS A 349 15.00 -6.23 -11.67
N ALA A 350 14.74 -7.00 -10.63
CA ALA A 350 15.67 -7.94 -10.01
C ALA A 350 14.93 -9.20 -9.52
N PRO A 351 14.44 -10.06 -10.43
CA PRO A 351 13.53 -11.17 -10.07
C PRO A 351 14.13 -12.22 -9.13
N GLN A 352 15.46 -12.26 -9.02
CA GLN A 352 16.19 -13.17 -8.14
C GLN A 352 16.39 -12.63 -6.73
N GLU A 353 16.14 -11.34 -6.50
CA GLU A 353 16.30 -10.69 -5.21
C GLU A 353 14.97 -10.58 -4.46
N ASP A 354 15.05 -10.50 -3.13
CA ASP A 354 13.91 -10.35 -2.23
C ASP A 354 14.17 -9.25 -1.19
N LEU A 355 13.16 -8.97 -0.38
CA LEU A 355 13.20 -7.95 0.64
C LEU A 355 13.75 -8.45 1.98
N ASN A 356 14.09 -9.74 2.14
CA ASN A 356 14.33 -10.33 3.46
C ASN A 356 15.58 -9.80 4.16
N SER A 357 16.55 -9.28 3.40
CA SER A 357 17.75 -8.62 3.93
C SER A 357 17.54 -7.15 4.34
N TRP A 358 16.30 -6.65 4.38
CA TRP A 358 16.01 -5.24 4.66
C TRP A 358 16.63 -4.74 5.96
N TYR A 359 16.64 -5.58 7.00
CA TYR A 359 17.16 -5.21 8.32
C TYR A 359 18.68 -5.09 8.30
N GLU A 360 19.38 -6.11 7.77
CA GLU A 360 20.85 -6.10 7.66
C GLU A 360 21.36 -5.00 6.73
N LYS A 361 20.65 -4.75 5.63
CA LYS A 361 21.01 -3.71 4.65
C LYS A 361 20.60 -2.29 5.10
N GLY A 362 19.93 -2.16 6.25
CA GLY A 362 19.46 -0.88 6.79
C GLY A 362 18.45 -0.18 5.89
N TRP A 363 17.69 -0.91 5.08
CA TRP A 363 16.78 -0.32 4.09
C TRP A 363 15.66 0.49 4.74
N LYS A 364 15.12 0.03 5.88
CA LYS A 364 14.13 0.79 6.65
C LYS A 364 14.64 2.19 6.98
N ASP A 365 15.86 2.32 7.51
CA ASP A 365 16.44 3.61 7.90
C ASP A 365 16.71 4.53 6.70
N LYS A 366 17.03 3.96 5.53
CA LYS A 366 17.26 4.72 4.30
C LYS A 366 15.98 5.36 3.77
N VAL A 367 14.86 4.64 3.86
CA VAL A 367 13.58 5.08 3.29
C VAL A 367 12.63 5.69 4.32
N TYR A 368 12.95 5.65 5.62
CA TYR A 368 11.99 6.03 6.68
C TYR A 368 11.42 7.45 6.53
N TRP A 369 12.24 8.40 6.07
CA TRP A 369 11.88 9.81 5.95
C TRP A 369 11.58 10.26 4.51
N THR A 370 11.64 9.37 3.51
CA THR A 370 11.44 9.72 2.08
C THR A 370 10.09 10.38 1.80
N TRP A 371 9.06 10.02 2.57
CA TRP A 371 7.73 10.61 2.47
C TRP A 371 7.74 12.15 2.60
N ALA A 372 8.71 12.74 3.31
CA ALA A 372 8.83 14.19 3.43
C ALA A 372 9.12 14.88 2.07
N ASN A 373 9.67 14.16 1.10
CA ASN A 373 9.90 14.67 -0.25
C ASN A 373 8.60 14.88 -1.05
N GLU A 374 7.52 14.20 -0.65
CA GLU A 374 6.17 14.35 -1.23
C GLU A 374 5.41 15.54 -0.62
N LEU A 375 5.97 16.27 0.34
CA LEU A 375 5.37 17.50 0.86
C LEU A 375 5.64 18.68 -0.08
N GLY A 376 4.71 19.64 -0.17
CA GLY A 376 4.89 20.86 -0.97
C GLY A 376 6.18 21.61 -0.63
N LYS A 377 6.82 22.21 -1.64
CA LYS A 377 8.15 22.85 -1.54
C LYS A 377 8.05 24.35 -1.76
N LYS A 378 8.78 25.15 -0.97
CA LYS A 378 8.83 26.61 -1.21
C LYS A 378 9.64 26.96 -2.45
N ASP A 379 9.11 27.90 -3.23
CA ASP A 379 9.87 28.57 -4.29
C ASP A 379 10.82 29.65 -3.72
N GLU A 380 11.58 30.30 -4.59
CA GLU A 380 12.50 31.40 -4.22
C GLU A 380 11.81 32.60 -3.56
N HIS A 381 10.48 32.71 -3.66
CA HIS A 381 9.65 33.74 -3.04
C HIS A 381 8.99 33.26 -1.74
N GLY A 382 9.30 32.05 -1.28
CA GLY A 382 8.74 31.46 -0.06
C GLY A 382 7.32 30.91 -0.21
N ARG A 383 6.77 30.84 -1.43
CA ARG A 383 5.43 30.29 -1.68
C ARG A 383 5.50 28.78 -1.82
N VAL A 384 4.64 28.06 -1.11
CA VAL A 384 4.57 26.60 -1.19
C VAL A 384 3.98 26.22 -2.55
N GLN A 385 4.74 25.45 -3.33
CA GLN A 385 4.31 24.91 -4.61
C GLN A 385 3.71 23.51 -4.41
N PRO A 386 2.61 23.19 -5.13
CA PRO A 386 2.05 21.85 -5.10
C PRO A 386 3.01 20.85 -5.71
N GLN A 387 2.97 19.63 -5.19
CA GLN A 387 3.64 18.52 -5.83
C GLN A 387 3.16 18.34 -7.26
N LYS A 388 4.10 17.99 -8.14
CA LYS A 388 3.76 17.64 -9.51
C LYS A 388 3.05 16.28 -9.49
N PRO A 389 1.87 16.15 -10.12
CA PRO A 389 1.24 14.84 -10.30
C PRO A 389 2.18 13.90 -11.04
N ALA A 390 2.37 12.69 -10.51
CA ALA A 390 3.16 11.62 -11.11
C ALA A 390 2.54 11.16 -12.44
N VAL A 391 1.21 11.25 -12.55
CA VAL A 391 0.46 11.01 -13.78
C VAL A 391 -0.58 12.13 -13.99
N THR A 392 -0.83 12.48 -15.25
CA THR A 392 -1.93 13.38 -15.62
C THR A 392 -2.71 12.78 -16.78
N GLY A 393 -4.02 12.99 -16.77
CA GLY A 393 -4.95 12.42 -17.73
C GLY A 393 -5.11 10.91 -17.57
N PHE A 394 -5.93 10.34 -18.44
CA PHE A 394 -6.37 8.96 -18.40
C PHE A 394 -5.76 8.19 -19.55
N TRP A 395 -5.17 7.03 -19.29
CA TRP A 395 -4.40 6.30 -20.29
C TRP A 395 -5.08 4.97 -20.67
N MET A 396 -5.19 4.74 -21.98
CA MET A 396 -5.64 3.48 -22.59
C MET A 396 -4.76 3.17 -23.79
N HIS A 397 -4.13 2.00 -23.82
CA HIS A 397 -3.23 1.55 -24.89
C HIS A 397 -2.18 2.61 -25.27
N GLU A 398 -1.45 3.13 -24.28
CA GLU A 398 -0.44 4.19 -24.42
C GLU A 398 -0.95 5.55 -24.92
N LYS A 399 -2.24 5.67 -25.24
CA LYS A 399 -2.88 6.93 -25.61
C LYS A 399 -3.44 7.62 -24.38
N ARG A 400 -3.08 8.89 -24.21
CA ARG A 400 -3.61 9.79 -23.19
C ARG A 400 -4.92 10.43 -23.65
N TYR A 401 -5.84 10.58 -22.70
CA TYR A 401 -7.10 11.31 -22.78
C TYR A 401 -7.12 12.35 -21.65
N ASP A 402 -7.53 13.58 -21.94
CA ASP A 402 -7.55 14.63 -20.91
C ASP A 402 -8.76 14.54 -19.98
N ILE A 403 -9.87 13.94 -20.45
CA ILE A 403 -11.05 13.63 -19.64
C ILE A 403 -11.40 12.14 -19.75
N ALA A 404 -11.88 11.55 -18.64
CA ALA A 404 -12.16 10.13 -18.56
C ALA A 404 -13.30 9.70 -19.51
N GLN A 405 -14.28 10.59 -19.73
CA GLN A 405 -15.44 10.32 -20.59
C GLN A 405 -15.04 10.00 -22.03
N ASP A 406 -14.06 10.72 -22.59
CA ASP A 406 -13.58 10.46 -23.95
C ASP A 406 -12.95 9.07 -24.07
N LEU A 407 -12.23 8.64 -23.02
CA LEU A 407 -11.67 7.30 -22.94
C LEU A 407 -12.79 6.26 -22.88
N PHE A 408 -13.80 6.45 -22.04
CA PHE A 408 -14.93 5.53 -21.90
C PHE A 408 -15.73 5.40 -23.20
N GLU A 409 -15.90 6.49 -23.94
CA GLU A 409 -16.53 6.45 -25.26
C GLU A 409 -15.70 5.67 -26.29
N GLU A 410 -14.38 5.87 -26.31
CA GLU A 410 -13.50 5.15 -27.23
C GLU A 410 -13.42 3.65 -26.90
N ALA A 411 -13.38 3.30 -25.61
CA ALA A 411 -13.42 1.91 -25.16
C ALA A 411 -14.70 1.20 -25.64
N ARG A 412 -15.85 1.86 -25.51
CA ARG A 412 -17.15 1.34 -25.98
C ARG A 412 -17.16 1.13 -27.50
N LYS A 413 -16.70 2.13 -28.26
CA LYS A 413 -16.60 2.04 -29.73
C LYS A 413 -15.68 0.89 -30.17
N SER A 414 -14.60 0.65 -29.43
CA SER A 414 -13.65 -0.43 -29.71
C SER A 414 -14.28 -1.80 -29.48
N GLN A 415 -15.04 -1.98 -28.39
CA GLN A 415 -15.77 -3.21 -28.13
C GLN A 415 -16.83 -3.51 -29.19
N ASP A 416 -17.58 -2.49 -29.63
CA ASP A 416 -18.59 -2.67 -30.68
C ASP A 416 -17.98 -3.10 -32.02
N ARG A 417 -16.79 -2.57 -32.37
CA ARG A 417 -16.05 -2.99 -33.58
C ARG A 417 -15.53 -4.41 -33.51
N MET A 418 -15.24 -4.95 -32.31
CA MET A 418 -14.78 -6.34 -32.15
C MET A 418 -15.94 -7.35 -32.22
N LYS A 419 -17.18 -6.90 -31.98
CA LYS A 419 -18.39 -7.75 -32.02
C LYS A 419 -19.04 -7.78 -33.41
N ALA A 420 -18.78 -6.78 -34.26
CA ALA A 420 -19.20 -6.70 -35.65
C ALA A 420 -18.24 -7.46 -36.56
#